data_AF-A0A838KKD2-F1
#
_entry.id   AF-A0A838KKD2-F1
#
_cell.length_a   1.000
_cell.length_b   1.000
_cell.length_c   1.000
_cell.angle_alpha   90.00
_cell.angle_beta   90.00
_cell.angle_gamma   90.00
#
_symmetry.space_group_name_H-M   'P 1'
#
loop_
_entity.id
_entity.type
_entity.pdbx_description
1 polymer ?
#
loop_
_entity_poly.entity_id
_entity_poly.type
_entity_poly.pdbx_seq_one_letter_code
_entity_poly.pdbx_strand_id
1 'polypeptide(L)'
;MVDIPDPNKDFQAQTTTVYFSDGKHVLGQFALQNRQSIPLEQMPQSIQDAVISAEDRSFETNQGLDPKGIVRAAWSNLRSDTGTQGASTITQQYVKVLYLS
;
A
#
# COMPACT_ATOMS: atom_id res chain seq x y z
N MET A 1 12.17 -7.15 -23.73
CA MET A 1 11.24 -7.37 -22.60
C MET A 1 12.09 -7.20 -21.36
N VAL A 2 11.67 -6.35 -20.42
CA VAL A 2 12.41 -6.14 -19.15
C VAL A 2 12.03 -7.27 -18.20
N ASP A 3 13.02 -7.84 -17.52
CA ASP A 3 12.78 -8.91 -16.57
C ASP A 3 12.08 -8.35 -15.31
N ILE A 4 11.08 -9.07 -14.81
CA ILE A 4 10.31 -8.63 -13.63
C ILE A 4 11.02 -9.20 -12.40
N PRO A 5 11.44 -8.36 -11.43
CA PRO A 5 12.08 -8.84 -10.22
C PRO A 5 11.18 -9.80 -9.43
N ASP A 6 11.78 -10.68 -8.64
CA ASP A 6 11.03 -11.49 -7.69
C ASP A 6 10.42 -10.60 -6.58
N PRO A 7 9.20 -10.93 -6.11
CA PRO A 7 8.62 -10.27 -4.95
C PRO A 7 9.53 -10.34 -3.71
N ASN A 8 9.57 -9.24 -2.95
CA ASN A 8 10.19 -9.19 -1.64
C ASN A 8 9.55 -10.26 -0.72
N LYS A 9 10.41 -11.10 -0.13
CA LYS A 9 10.00 -12.18 0.80
C LYS A 9 9.26 -11.65 2.01
N ASP A 10 9.61 -10.46 2.49
CA ASP A 10 8.94 -9.79 3.60
C ASP A 10 7.51 -9.38 3.25
N PHE A 11 7.26 -8.99 1.99
CA PHE A 11 5.91 -8.74 1.51
C PHE A 11 5.04 -10.01 1.53
N GLN A 12 5.64 -11.18 1.38
CA GLN A 12 4.89 -12.44 1.42
C GLN A 12 4.68 -12.95 2.86
N ALA A 13 5.33 -12.36 3.85
CA ALA A 13 5.18 -12.78 5.25
C ALA A 13 3.74 -12.55 5.75
N GLN A 14 3.20 -13.56 6.45
CA GLN A 14 1.89 -13.51 7.12
C GLN A 14 2.03 -14.02 8.56
N THR A 15 1.19 -13.51 9.45
CA THR A 15 1.11 -13.99 10.83
C THR A 15 0.48 -15.38 10.87
N THR A 16 1.17 -16.35 11.46
CA THR A 16 0.62 -17.66 11.80
C THR A 16 -0.03 -17.60 13.18
N THR A 17 -1.32 -17.90 13.29
CA THR A 17 -2.04 -17.92 14.57
C THR A 17 -2.34 -19.36 14.98
N VAL A 18 -1.94 -19.75 16.19
CA VAL A 18 -2.21 -21.06 16.79
C VAL A 18 -3.35 -20.91 17.78
N TYR A 19 -4.33 -21.81 17.71
CA TYR A 19 -5.52 -21.83 18.56
C TYR A 19 -5.51 -23.01 19.53
N PHE A 20 -6.24 -22.89 20.63
CA PHE A 20 -6.59 -24.03 21.49
C PHE A 20 -7.51 -25.00 20.74
N SER A 21 -7.78 -26.16 21.33
CA SER A 21 -8.60 -27.23 20.71
C SER A 21 -10.03 -26.81 20.34
N ASP A 22 -10.51 -25.67 20.84
CA ASP A 22 -11.81 -25.10 20.49
C ASP A 22 -11.83 -24.26 19.19
N GLY A 23 -10.66 -23.98 18.61
CA GLY A 23 -10.51 -23.19 17.39
C GLY A 23 -10.90 -21.70 17.54
N LYS A 24 -11.16 -21.22 18.75
CA LYS A 24 -11.62 -19.85 19.03
C LYS A 24 -10.62 -19.05 19.83
N HIS A 25 -10.05 -19.66 20.87
CA HIS A 25 -9.10 -18.97 21.72
C HIS A 25 -7.70 -19.08 21.14
N VAL A 26 -7.02 -17.94 21.02
CA VAL A 26 -5.65 -17.88 20.52
C VAL A 26 -4.70 -18.38 21.61
N LEU A 27 -3.89 -19.39 21.28
CA LEU A 27 -2.80 -19.87 22.11
C LEU A 27 -1.55 -19.01 21.91
N GLY A 28 -1.27 -18.60 20.67
CA GLY A 28 -0.11 -17.78 20.34
C GLY A 28 -0.01 -17.43 18.86
N GLN A 29 0.93 -16.56 18.53
CA GLN A 29 1.18 -16.10 17.17
C GLN A 29 2.69 -16.13 16.85
N PHE A 30 3.01 -16.49 15.61
CA PHE A 30 4.36 -16.44 15.05
C PHE A 30 4.34 -15.56 13.81
N ALA A 31 5.19 -14.53 13.77
CA ALA A 31 5.20 -13.57 12.67
C ALA A 31 6.61 -13.01 12.46
N LEU A 32 7.08 -13.02 11.22
CA LEU A 32 8.21 -12.19 10.78
C LEU A 32 7.77 -10.73 10.62
N GLN A 33 6.55 -10.55 10.11
CA GLN A 33 5.84 -9.27 10.08
C GLN A 33 4.44 -9.47 10.61
N ASN A 34 3.96 -8.55 11.45
CA ASN A 34 2.57 -8.57 11.91
C ASN A 34 1.64 -8.16 10.76
N ARG A 35 1.31 -9.11 9.90
CA ARG A 35 0.52 -8.89 8.69
C ARG A 35 -0.55 -9.97 8.55
N GLN A 36 -1.76 -9.51 8.27
CA GLN A 36 -2.89 -10.35 7.88
C GLN A 36 -3.50 -9.76 6.61
N SER A 37 -3.37 -10.49 5.50
CA SER A 37 -4.04 -10.13 4.26
C SER A 37 -5.53 -10.41 4.37
N ILE A 38 -6.34 -9.44 3.98
CA ILE A 38 -7.79 -9.55 3.87
C ILE A 38 -8.20 -9.31 2.41
N PRO A 39 -9.28 -9.94 1.93
CA PRO A 39 -9.92 -9.54 0.67
C PRO A 39 -10.38 -8.08 0.73
N LEU A 40 -10.36 -7.39 -0.41
CA LEU A 40 -10.75 -5.97 -0.49
C LEU A 40 -12.20 -5.75 -0.06
N GLU A 41 -13.07 -6.73 -0.31
CA GLU A 41 -14.50 -6.69 0.04
C GLU A 41 -14.73 -6.67 1.56
N GLN A 42 -13.75 -7.12 2.35
CA GLN A 42 -13.78 -7.03 3.81
C GLN A 42 -13.30 -5.67 4.34
N MET A 43 -12.70 -4.83 3.49
CA MET A 43 -12.21 -3.51 3.87
C MET A 43 -13.36 -2.50 3.88
N PRO A 44 -13.59 -1.77 4.99
CA PRO A 44 -14.64 -0.75 5.02
C PRO A 44 -14.45 0.31 3.94
N GLN A 45 -15.50 0.67 3.22
CA GLN A 45 -15.44 1.66 2.14
C GLN A 45 -14.86 3.00 2.62
N SER A 46 -15.20 3.43 3.84
CA SER A 46 -14.67 4.66 4.42
C SER A 46 -13.14 4.66 4.56
N ILE A 47 -12.53 3.49 4.80
CA ILE A 47 -11.07 3.35 4.85
C ILE A 47 -10.48 3.42 3.45
N GLN A 48 -11.10 2.76 2.47
CA GLN A 48 -10.68 2.85 1.07
C GLN A 48 -10.73 4.29 0.58
N ASP A 49 -11.84 4.99 0.80
CA ASP A 49 -12.03 6.39 0.41
C ASP A 49 -11.03 7.33 1.10
N ALA A 50 -10.76 7.10 2.40
CA ALA A 50 -9.78 7.88 3.14
C ALA A 50 -8.37 7.72 2.56
N VAL A 51 -7.94 6.49 2.26
CA VAL A 51 -6.61 6.23 1.68
C VAL A 51 -6.52 6.79 0.26
N ILE A 52 -7.52 6.52 -0.59
CA ILE A 52 -7.56 7.05 -1.97
C ILE A 52 -7.52 8.58 -1.95
N SER A 53 -8.33 9.24 -1.12
CA SER A 53 -8.38 10.71 -1.09
C SER A 53 -7.08 11.37 -0.57
N ALA A 54 -6.36 10.69 0.33
CA ALA A 54 -5.10 11.15 0.89
C ALA A 54 -3.89 10.87 -0.02
N GLU A 55 -3.78 9.66 -0.56
CA GLU A 55 -2.58 9.16 -1.25
C GLU A 55 -2.68 9.29 -2.78
N ASP A 56 -3.84 9.00 -3.37
CA ASP A 56 -4.02 8.98 -4.82
C ASP A 56 -5.47 9.29 -5.24
N ARG A 57 -5.81 10.57 -5.28
CA ARG A 57 -7.17 11.03 -5.63
C ARG A 57 -7.66 10.60 -7.00
N SER A 58 -6.74 10.20 -7.88
CA SER A 58 -7.04 9.79 -9.25
C SER A 58 -7.09 8.27 -9.41
N PHE A 59 -6.90 7.50 -8.33
CA PHE A 59 -6.69 6.05 -8.33
C PHE A 59 -7.67 5.29 -9.21
N GLU A 60 -8.97 5.58 -9.07
CA GLU A 60 -10.04 4.90 -9.83
C GLU A 60 -10.00 5.14 -11.35
N THR A 61 -9.26 6.16 -11.80
CA THR A 61 -9.24 6.59 -13.20
C THR A 61 -7.86 6.58 -13.83
N ASN A 62 -6.80 6.54 -13.01
CA ASN A 62 -5.43 6.56 -13.50
C ASN A 62 -4.98 5.15 -13.91
N GLN A 63 -3.91 5.08 -14.71
CA GLN A 63 -3.34 3.81 -15.19
C GLN A 63 -2.08 3.44 -14.40
N GLY A 64 -2.08 3.71 -13.10
CA GLY A 64 -0.96 3.50 -12.19
C GLY A 64 0.02 4.68 -12.09
N LEU A 65 -0.19 5.75 -12.85
CA LEU A 65 0.56 7.01 -12.79
C LEU A 65 -0.41 8.20 -12.89
N ASP A 66 -0.12 9.29 -12.17
CA ASP A 66 -0.87 10.55 -12.27
C ASP A 66 0.04 11.69 -12.80
N PRO A 67 0.13 11.90 -14.12
CA PRO A 67 0.92 12.98 -14.71
C PRO A 67 0.48 14.37 -14.23
N LYS A 68 -0.83 14.58 -14.01
CA LYS A 68 -1.35 15.85 -13.50
C LYS A 68 -0.89 16.06 -12.06
N GLY A 69 -0.91 15.00 -11.24
CA GLY A 69 -0.40 15.00 -9.88
C GLY A 69 1.10 15.29 -9.80
N ILE A 70 1.89 14.70 -10.69
CA ILE A 70 3.34 14.95 -10.80
C ILE A 70 3.61 16.43 -11.13
N VAL A 71 2.95 16.97 -12.16
CA VAL A 71 3.12 18.38 -12.56
C VAL A 71 2.67 19.32 -11.44
N ARG A 72 1.53 19.04 -10.81
CA ARG A 72 1.01 19.81 -9.66
C ARG A 72 2.00 19.83 -8.50
N ALA A 73 2.52 18.67 -8.11
CA ALA A 73 3.47 18.54 -7.02
C ALA A 73 4.78 19.28 -7.33
N ALA A 74 5.32 19.11 -8.53
CA ALA A 74 6.53 19.83 -8.95
C ALA A 74 6.31 21.35 -8.91
N TRP A 75 5.19 21.84 -9.43
CA TRP A 75 4.86 23.26 -9.45
C TRP A 75 4.62 23.85 -8.04
N SER A 76 4.02 23.06 -7.15
CA SER A 76 3.82 23.42 -5.73
C SER A 76 5.15 23.49 -4.97
N ASN A 77 6.01 22.50 -5.17
CA ASN A 77 7.31 22.39 -4.50
C ASN A 77 8.29 23.48 -4.96
N LEU A 78 8.22 23.89 -6.24
CA LEU A 78 9.03 25.00 -6.75
C LEU A 78 8.63 26.38 -6.20
N ARG A 79 7.43 26.51 -5.62
CA ARG A 79 6.90 27.79 -5.11
C ARG A 79 6.72 27.84 -3.61
N SER A 80 6.84 26.72 -2.92
CA SER A 80 6.64 26.62 -1.49
C SER A 80 7.97 26.37 -0.79
N ASP A 81 8.34 27.27 0.12
CA ASP A 81 9.52 27.08 0.99
C ASP A 81 9.24 26.15 2.19
N THR A 82 7.98 25.76 2.41
CA THR A 82 7.54 25.13 3.68
C THR A 82 6.90 23.75 3.56
N GLY A 83 6.82 23.15 2.37
CA GLY A 83 6.25 21.80 2.25
C GLY A 83 6.50 21.12 0.90
N THR A 84 6.88 19.84 0.96
CA THR A 84 6.97 18.97 -0.21
C THR A 84 5.64 18.23 -0.41
N GLN A 85 5.01 18.43 -1.56
CA GLN A 85 3.86 17.66 -2.00
C GLN A 85 4.32 16.38 -2.72
N GLY A 86 3.74 15.24 -2.33
CA GLY A 86 3.92 13.97 -3.00
C GLY A 86 3.11 13.87 -4.30
N ALA A 87 3.57 13.02 -5.21
CA ALA A 87 2.90 12.70 -6.48
C ALA A 87 2.80 11.20 -6.76
N SER A 88 3.19 10.36 -5.79
CA SER A 88 3.21 8.92 -5.98
C SER A 88 1.80 8.34 -5.96
N THR A 89 1.52 7.41 -6.86
CA THR A 89 0.25 6.67 -6.89
C THR A 89 0.29 5.46 -5.97
N ILE A 90 -0.88 4.93 -5.59
CA ILE A 90 -0.97 3.68 -4.82
C ILE A 90 -0.29 2.54 -5.59
N THR A 91 -0.41 2.48 -6.92
CA THR A 91 0.27 1.47 -7.75
C THR A 91 1.79 1.58 -7.67
N GLN A 92 2.35 2.79 -7.71
CA GLN A 92 3.80 2.97 -7.54
C GLN A 92 4.26 2.55 -6.15
N GLN A 93 3.50 2.92 -5.12
CA GLN A 93 3.79 2.52 -3.74
C GLN A 93 3.74 1.00 -3.59
N TYR A 94 2.73 0.34 -4.19
CA TYR A 94 2.62 -1.12 -4.21
C TYR A 94 3.83 -1.78 -4.88
N VAL A 95 4.23 -1.33 -6.07
CA VAL A 95 5.41 -1.86 -6.79
C VAL A 95 6.69 -1.68 -5.97
N LYS A 96 6.86 -0.52 -5.33
CA LYS A 96 8.02 -0.23 -4.47
C LYS A 96 8.10 -1.21 -3.29
N VAL A 97 6.97 -1.40 -2.59
CA VAL A 97 6.91 -2.31 -1.45
C VAL A 97 7.07 -3.77 -1.90
N LEU A 98 6.50 -4.13 -3.04
CA LEU A 98 6.54 -5.50 -3.55
C LEU A 98 7.91 -5.91 -4.09
N TYR A 99 8.66 -5.03 -4.75
CA TYR A 99 9.87 -5.44 -5.49
C TYR A 99 11.16 -4.72 -5.07
N LEU A 100 11.08 -3.54 -4.44
CA LEU A 100 12.23 -2.65 -4.24
C LEU A 100 12.58 -2.41 -2.77
N SER A 101 11.90 -3.10 -1.85
CA SER A 101 12.05 -2.94 -0.40
C SER A 101 12.82 -4.08 0.23
#